data_AF-A0A841EZB5-F1
#
_entry.id   AF-A0A841EZB5-F1
#
_cell.length_a   1.000
_cell.length_b   1.000
_cell.length_c   1.000
_cell.angle_alpha   90.00
_cell.angle_beta   90.00
_cell.angle_gamma   90.00
#
_symmetry.space_group_name_H-M   'P 1'
#
loop_
_entity.id
_entity.type
_entity.pdbx_description
1 polymer ?
#
loop_
_entity_poly.entity_id
_entity_poly.type
_entity_poly.pdbx_seq_one_letter_code
_entity_poly.pdbx_strand_id
1 'polypeptide(L)'
;MNYAWINYGNEYIEFVDEQWANEQIKSINILSGGQDYYDSISVCDTWDKLFQIIPNRRHQIEYWLKNGTWEVSPIILDCNSFPIKPKGVEINGKYQLVEGHTRTGILNSLIKINMKESFNLNNTHKVWIMRNKLK
;
A
#
# COMPACT_ATOMS: atom_id res chain seq x y z
N MET A 1 6.45 8.74 16.48
CA MET A 1 6.09 8.74 15.04
C MET A 1 7.17 8.00 14.26
N ASN A 2 6.81 6.98 13.46
CA ASN A 2 7.79 6.09 12.82
C ASN A 2 8.66 6.76 11.75
N TYR A 3 8.21 7.86 11.15
CA TYR A 3 8.91 8.52 10.03
C TYR A 3 9.43 9.92 10.33
N ALA A 4 9.17 10.47 11.52
CA ALA A 4 9.46 11.87 11.86
C ALA A 4 10.96 12.23 11.94
N TRP A 5 11.82 11.22 11.93
CA TRP A 5 13.28 11.39 11.94
C TRP A 5 13.89 11.47 10.54
N ILE A 6 13.09 11.23 9.49
CA ILE A 6 13.53 11.35 8.09
C ILE A 6 13.65 12.83 7.75
N ASN A 7 14.77 13.23 7.15
CA ASN A 7 14.92 14.57 6.58
C ASN A 7 14.28 14.59 5.19
N TYR A 8 13.16 15.30 5.05
CA TYR A 8 12.39 15.41 3.82
C TYR A 8 12.88 16.50 2.86
N GLY A 9 14.05 17.10 3.10
CA GLY A 9 14.68 18.03 2.17
C GLY A 9 14.83 17.39 0.78
N ASN A 10 14.60 18.20 -0.27
CA ASN A 10 14.62 17.74 -1.65
C ASN A 10 15.98 17.18 -2.08
N GLU A 11 17.05 17.54 -1.40
CA GLU A 11 18.41 17.05 -1.58
C GLU A 11 18.64 15.65 -0.97
N TYR A 12 17.78 15.21 -0.05
CA TYR A 12 17.91 13.94 0.66
C TYR A 12 16.93 12.86 0.19
N ILE A 13 15.74 13.24 -0.27
CA ILE A 13 14.66 12.30 -0.63
C ILE A 13 14.30 12.41 -2.11
N GLU A 14 14.06 11.25 -2.73
CA GLU A 14 13.34 11.16 -3.99
C GLU A 14 12.11 10.27 -3.87
N PHE A 15 11.14 10.57 -4.74
CA PHE A 15 10.00 9.72 -5.03
C PHE A 15 10.15 9.22 -6.44
N VAL A 16 10.26 7.90 -6.59
CA VAL A 16 10.36 7.24 -7.89
C VAL A 16 9.09 6.45 -8.12
N ASP A 17 8.51 6.56 -9.31
CA ASP A 17 7.42 5.67 -9.66
C ASP A 17 7.93 4.32 -10.16
N GLU A 18 7.31 3.26 -9.65
CA GLU A 18 7.58 1.90 -10.09
C GLU A 18 6.26 1.18 -10.39
N GLN A 19 6.32 0.15 -11.24
CA GLN A 19 5.20 -0.74 -11.52
C GLN A 19 5.44 -2.05 -10.77
N TRP A 20 4.59 -2.36 -9.79
CA TRP A 20 4.76 -3.54 -8.94
C TRP A 20 3.68 -4.57 -9.20
N ALA A 21 4.07 -5.83 -9.24
CA ALA A 21 3.13 -6.94 -9.28
C ALA A 21 2.39 -7.10 -7.94
N ASN A 22 1.23 -7.75 -7.98
CA ASN A 22 0.42 -8.07 -6.80
C ASN A 22 1.21 -8.73 -5.66
N GLU A 23 2.14 -9.62 -6.02
CA GLU A 23 2.99 -10.38 -5.11
C GLU A 23 4.00 -9.48 -4.39
N GLN A 24 4.55 -8.49 -5.09
CA GLN A 24 5.42 -7.49 -4.48
C GLN A 24 4.63 -6.60 -3.51
N ILE A 25 3.42 -6.19 -3.89
CA ILE A 25 2.56 -5.35 -3.05
C ILE A 25 2.16 -6.08 -1.75
N LYS A 26 1.88 -7.39 -1.84
CA LYS A 26 1.60 -8.23 -0.65
C LYS A 26 2.78 -8.35 0.31
N SER A 27 4.01 -8.11 -0.16
CA SER A 27 5.22 -8.20 0.67
C SER A 27 5.55 -6.92 1.44
N ILE A 28 4.77 -5.84 1.24
CA ILE A 28 4.99 -4.57 1.92
C ILE A 28 4.67 -4.71 3.41
N ASN A 29 5.58 -4.24 4.26
CA ASN A 29 5.36 -4.20 5.70
C ASN A 29 4.31 -3.14 6.06
N ILE A 30 3.36 -3.51 6.90
CA ILE A 30 2.34 -2.61 7.45
C ILE A 30 2.71 -2.30 8.91
N LEU A 31 2.48 -1.05 9.34
CA LEU A 31 2.71 -0.65 10.72
C LEU A 31 1.68 -1.28 11.67
N SER A 32 2.14 -1.74 12.83
CA SER A 32 1.30 -2.34 13.88
C SER A 32 0.07 -1.49 14.24
N GLY A 33 0.24 -0.17 14.35
CA GLY A 33 -0.84 0.76 14.67
C GLY A 33 -1.97 0.84 13.63
N GLY A 34 -1.76 0.32 12.42
CA GLY A 34 -2.77 0.22 11.36
C GLY A 34 -3.07 -1.22 10.92
N GLN A 35 -2.43 -2.20 11.55
CA GLN A 35 -2.47 -3.61 11.12
C GLN A 35 -3.87 -4.19 11.23
N ASP A 36 -4.54 -4.04 12.37
CA ASP A 36 -5.88 -4.62 12.59
C ASP A 36 -6.90 -4.13 11.55
N TYR A 37 -6.89 -2.83 11.25
CA TYR A 37 -7.77 -2.26 10.25
C TYR A 37 -7.41 -2.72 8.84
N TYR A 38 -6.12 -2.74 8.49
CA TYR A 38 -5.66 -3.28 7.22
C TYR A 38 -6.06 -4.74 7.02
N ASP A 39 -5.90 -5.57 8.06
CA ASP A 39 -6.24 -6.99 8.04
C ASP A 39 -7.74 -7.18 7.87
N SER A 40 -8.56 -6.42 8.60
CA SER A 40 -10.02 -6.47 8.45
C SER A 40 -10.46 -6.26 7.00
N ILE A 41 -9.84 -5.30 6.30
CA ILE A 41 -10.14 -5.02 4.90
C ILE A 41 -9.60 -6.12 4.00
N SER A 42 -8.32 -6.49 4.15
CA SER A 42 -7.56 -7.35 3.21
C SER A 42 -7.98 -8.82 3.17
N VAL A 43 -8.78 -9.25 4.16
CA VAL A 43 -9.31 -10.61 4.22
C VAL A 43 -10.67 -10.77 3.54
N CYS A 44 -11.31 -9.69 3.09
CA CYS A 44 -12.61 -9.75 2.43
C CYS A 44 -12.55 -10.54 1.12
N ASP A 45 -13.53 -11.42 0.93
CA ASP A 45 -13.60 -12.33 -0.21
C ASP A 45 -14.97 -12.28 -0.92
N THR A 46 -15.78 -11.29 -0.56
CA THR A 46 -17.09 -10.95 -1.16
C THR A 46 -17.30 -9.43 -1.11
N TRP A 47 -18.11 -8.89 -2.02
CA TRP A 47 -18.46 -7.48 -2.03
C TRP A 47 -19.16 -7.03 -0.75
N ASP A 48 -20.09 -7.83 -0.22
CA ASP A 48 -20.84 -7.48 0.99
C ASP A 48 -19.93 -7.27 2.19
N LYS A 49 -18.98 -8.19 2.43
CA LYS A 49 -18.00 -8.04 3.52
C LYS A 49 -17.14 -6.79 3.32
N LEU A 50 -16.68 -6.55 2.09
CA LEU A 50 -15.86 -5.38 1.79
C LEU A 50 -16.64 -4.09 2.04
N PHE A 51 -17.87 -3.97 1.55
CA PHE A 51 -18.69 -2.77 1.73
C PHE A 51 -19.18 -2.56 3.17
N GLN A 52 -19.28 -3.61 4.00
CA GLN A 52 -19.54 -3.47 5.43
C GLN A 52 -18.39 -2.76 6.15
N ILE A 53 -17.14 -3.03 5.76
CA ILE A 53 -15.95 -2.45 6.40
C ILE A 53 -15.63 -1.05 5.86
N ILE A 54 -15.84 -0.82 4.56
CA ILE A 54 -15.55 0.46 3.90
C ILE A 54 -16.79 1.10 3.23
N PRO A 55 -17.90 1.33 3.96
CA PRO A 55 -19.18 1.75 3.39
C PRO A 55 -19.10 3.07 2.61
N ASN A 56 -18.21 3.98 3.03
CA ASN A 56 -18.06 5.32 2.44
C ASN A 56 -17.02 5.38 1.30
N ARG A 57 -16.56 4.24 0.79
CA ARG A 57 -15.49 4.17 -0.24
C ARG A 57 -15.95 3.53 -1.56
N ARG A 58 -17.26 3.53 -1.85
CA ARG A 58 -17.81 3.03 -3.12
C ARG A 58 -17.14 3.62 -4.35
N HIS A 59 -16.86 4.94 -4.34
CA HIS A 59 -16.13 5.62 -5.41
C HIS A 59 -14.77 4.98 -5.73
N GLN A 60 -14.03 4.50 -4.72
CA GLN A 60 -12.74 3.85 -4.93
C GLN A 60 -12.93 2.50 -5.61
N ILE A 61 -13.96 1.74 -5.22
CA ILE A 61 -14.30 0.47 -5.84
C ILE A 61 -14.74 0.66 -7.29
N GLU A 62 -15.58 1.66 -7.57
CA GLU A 62 -15.97 2.02 -8.94
C GLU A 62 -14.76 2.36 -9.80
N TYR A 63 -13.79 3.10 -9.25
CA TYR A 63 -12.54 3.39 -9.93
C TYR A 63 -11.73 2.12 -10.23
N TRP A 64 -11.61 1.21 -9.26
CA TRP A 64 -10.94 -0.08 -9.44
C TRP A 64 -11.60 -0.91 -10.54
N LEU A 65 -12.94 -1.04 -10.52
CA LEU A 65 -13.68 -1.79 -11.53
C LEU A 65 -13.53 -1.20 -12.94
N LYS A 66 -13.42 0.13 -13.04
CA LYS A 66 -13.26 0.83 -14.32
C LYS A 66 -11.82 0.76 -14.85
N ASN A 67 -10.83 0.93 -13.98
CA ASN A 67 -9.43 1.16 -14.41
C ASN A 67 -8.48 0.00 -14.09
N GLY A 68 -8.94 -1.01 -13.35
CA GLY A 68 -8.13 -2.15 -12.91
C GLY A 68 -7.00 -1.79 -11.93
N THR A 69 -6.95 -0.56 -11.42
CA THR A 69 -5.91 -0.06 -10.50
C THR A 69 -6.46 1.00 -9.55
N TRP A 70 -5.69 1.38 -8.52
CA TRP A 70 -6.03 2.50 -7.64
C TRP A 70 -6.01 3.86 -8.38
N GLU A 71 -6.85 4.79 -7.91
CA GLU A 71 -6.89 6.18 -8.40
C GLU A 71 -5.64 6.98 -8.03
N VAL A 72 -5.19 6.79 -6.79
CA VAL A 72 -3.98 7.40 -6.26
C VAL A 72 -3.05 6.27 -5.85
N SER A 73 -1.78 6.36 -6.24
CA SER A 73 -0.76 5.38 -5.86
C SER A 73 -0.42 5.44 -4.37
N PRO A 74 -0.15 4.31 -3.70
CA PRO A 74 0.38 4.31 -2.35
C PRO A 74 1.83 4.82 -2.33
N ILE A 75 2.27 5.29 -1.16
CA ILE A 75 3.65 5.68 -0.91
C ILE A 75 4.31 4.60 -0.05
N ILE A 76 5.45 4.10 -0.53
CA ILE A 76 6.21 3.02 0.07
C ILE A 76 7.61 3.53 0.38
N LEU A 77 8.08 3.29 1.60
CA LEU A 77 9.45 3.57 2.02
C LEU A 77 10.37 2.41 1.63
N ASP A 78 11.44 2.69 0.87
CA ASP A 78 12.58 1.78 0.76
C ASP A 78 13.42 1.87 2.04
N CYS A 79 13.25 0.88 2.91
CA CYS A 79 13.87 0.85 4.23
C CYS A 79 15.39 0.64 4.15
N ASN A 80 15.90 0.10 3.05
CA ASN A 80 17.33 -0.14 2.88
C ASN A 80 18.08 1.15 2.54
N SER A 81 17.41 2.11 1.90
CA SER A 81 17.97 3.44 1.62
C SER A 81 18.20 4.28 2.89
N PHE A 82 17.65 3.88 4.04
CA PHE A 82 17.88 4.52 5.35
C PHE A 82 18.59 3.57 6.33
N PRO A 83 19.92 3.42 6.25
CA PRO A 83 20.64 2.43 7.04
C PRO A 83 20.64 2.73 8.55
N ILE A 84 20.58 4.00 8.93
CA ILE A 84 20.55 4.42 10.34
C ILE A 84 19.10 4.74 10.71
N LYS A 85 18.52 3.95 11.62
CA LYS A 85 17.16 4.09 12.12
C LYS A 85 17.19 4.33 13.64
N PRO A 86 16.44 5.31 14.19
CA PRO A 86 16.39 5.53 15.63
C PRO A 86 15.84 4.30 16.38
N LYS A 87 16.21 4.15 17.66
CA LYS A 87 15.61 3.12 18.51
C LYS A 87 14.10 3.37 18.67
N GLY A 88 13.31 2.30 18.63
CA GLY A 88 11.87 2.35 18.86
C GLY A 88 11.04 2.73 17.63
N VAL A 89 11.65 2.91 16.45
CA VAL A 89 10.88 2.99 15.20
C VAL A 89 10.54 1.59 14.73
N GLU A 90 9.29 1.41 14.33
CA GLU A 90 8.80 0.19 13.72
C GLU A 90 9.04 0.26 12.21
N ILE A 91 10.28 0.10 11.79
CA ILE A 91 10.66 0.03 10.38
C ILE A 91 11.33 -1.29 10.11
N ASN A 92 10.57 -2.22 9.53
CA ASN A 92 10.95 -3.61 9.34
C ASN A 92 10.91 -4.00 7.86
N GLY A 93 11.75 -4.96 7.47
CA GLY A 93 11.80 -5.48 6.11
C GLY A 93 12.44 -4.52 5.10
N LYS A 94 12.27 -4.84 3.81
CA LYS A 94 12.81 -4.05 2.69
C LYS A 94 11.93 -2.84 2.37
N TYR A 95 10.62 -3.04 2.40
CA TYR A 95 9.63 -2.05 1.98
C TYR A 95 8.55 -1.89 3.03
N GLN A 96 8.16 -0.65 3.28
CA GLN A 96 7.16 -0.34 4.29
C GLN A 96 6.12 0.65 3.77
N LEU A 97 4.84 0.39 4.05
CA LEU A 97 3.76 1.27 3.65
C LEU A 97 3.77 2.54 4.51
N VAL A 98 3.90 3.69 3.86
CA VAL A 98 3.80 5.00 4.51
C VAL A 98 2.37 5.50 4.42
N GLU A 99 1.76 5.37 3.25
CA GLU A 99 0.41 5.86 2.96
C GLU A 99 -0.29 4.90 2.00
N GLY A 100 -1.62 4.82 2.07
CA GLY A 100 -2.42 3.97 1.19
C GLY A 100 -2.94 2.68 1.82
N HIS A 101 -2.86 2.52 3.15
CA HIS A 101 -3.30 1.33 3.90
C HIS A 101 -4.64 0.77 3.42
N THR A 102 -5.67 1.60 3.32
CA THR A 102 -6.99 1.16 2.84
C THR A 102 -6.97 0.72 1.38
N ARG A 103 -6.24 1.42 0.49
CA ARG A 103 -6.16 1.07 -0.93
C ARG A 103 -5.42 -0.26 -1.15
N THR A 104 -4.33 -0.48 -0.42
CA THR A 104 -3.60 -1.75 -0.43
C THR A 104 -4.45 -2.89 0.14
N GLY A 105 -5.17 -2.64 1.23
CA GLY A 105 -6.12 -3.61 1.79
C GLY A 105 -7.23 -3.95 0.81
N ILE A 106 -7.81 -2.94 0.13
CA ILE A 106 -8.81 -3.13 -0.92
C ILE A 106 -8.26 -4.00 -2.05
N LEU A 107 -7.05 -3.72 -2.57
CA LEU A 107 -6.45 -4.52 -3.64
C LEU A 107 -6.40 -6.02 -3.25
N ASN A 108 -5.95 -6.34 -2.03
CA ASN A 108 -5.87 -7.74 -1.59
C ASN A 108 -7.23 -8.43 -1.59
N SER A 109 -8.29 -7.72 -1.24
CA SER A 109 -9.66 -8.23 -1.28
C SER A 109 -10.20 -8.32 -2.70
N LEU A 110 -9.91 -7.33 -3.54
CA LEU A 110 -10.26 -7.36 -4.96
C LEU A 110 -9.61 -8.55 -5.67
N ILE A 111 -8.35 -8.89 -5.37
CA ILE A 111 -7.70 -10.09 -5.92
C ILE A 111 -8.51 -11.34 -5.58
N LYS A 112 -8.97 -11.49 -4.32
CA LYS A 112 -9.75 -12.64 -3.86
C LYS A 112 -11.14 -12.71 -4.49
N ILE A 113 -11.81 -11.57 -4.59
CA ILE A 113 -13.13 -11.47 -5.23
C ILE A 113 -12.98 -11.75 -6.73
N ASN A 114 -11.93 -11.23 -7.37
CA ASN A 114 -11.68 -11.42 -8.80
C ASN A 114 -11.46 -12.89 -9.18
N MET A 115 -10.82 -13.67 -8.30
CA MET A 115 -10.69 -15.12 -8.47
C MET A 115 -12.04 -15.86 -8.56
N LYS A 116 -13.12 -15.27 -8.03
CA LYS A 116 -14.47 -15.86 -8.02
C LYS A 116 -15.38 -15.27 -9.09
N GLU A 117 -15.30 -13.96 -9.31
CA GLU A 117 -16.28 -13.19 -10.10
C GLU A 117 -15.75 -12.68 -11.45
N SER A 118 -14.44 -12.75 -11.69
CA SER A 118 -13.80 -12.40 -12.98
C SER A 118 -14.20 -11.03 -13.54
N PHE A 119 -13.61 -9.97 -13.00
CA PHE A 119 -13.64 -8.61 -13.51
C PHE A 119 -12.24 -8.13 -13.94
N ASN A 120 -12.19 -6.96 -14.57
CA ASN A 120 -10.92 -6.37 -15.00
C ASN A 120 -10.12 -5.85 -13.80
N LEU A 121 -9.04 -6.54 -13.45
CA LEU A 121 -8.07 -6.13 -12.43
C LEU A 121 -6.67 -6.30 -13.01
N ASN A 122 -5.85 -5.25 -12.97
CA ASN A 122 -4.49 -5.33 -13.49
C ASN A 122 -3.62 -6.23 -12.60
N ASN A 123 -2.61 -6.85 -13.19
CA ASN A 123 -1.62 -7.64 -12.45
C ASN A 123 -0.47 -6.80 -11.90
N THR A 124 -0.34 -5.55 -12.37
CA THR A 124 0.66 -4.59 -11.95
C THR A 124 0.04 -3.24 -11.65
N HIS A 125 0.65 -2.52 -10.71
CA HIS A 125 0.14 -1.24 -10.23
C HIS A 125 1.26 -0.25 -9.96
N LYS A 126 1.01 1.02 -10.29
CA LYS A 126 1.95 2.12 -10.06
C LYS A 126 2.09 2.44 -8.58
N VAL A 127 3.27 2.35 -8.00
CA VAL A 127 3.56 2.77 -6.61
C VAL A 127 4.54 3.94 -6.60
N TRP A 128 4.54 4.74 -5.53
CA TRP A 128 5.58 5.73 -5.28
C TRP A 128 6.58 5.20 -4.25
N ILE A 129 7.84 5.04 -4.65
CA ILE A 129 8.93 4.63 -3.77
C ILE A 129 9.64 5.86 -3.24
N MET A 130 9.52 6.08 -1.94
CA MET A 130 10.27 7.07 -1.18
C MET A 130 11.60 6.46 -0.74
N ARG A 131 12.71 7.06 -1.18
CA ARG A 131 14.07 6.58 -0.85
C ARG A 131 15.06 7.71 -0.67
N ASN A 132 16.15 7.43 0.03
CA ASN A 132 17.26 8.36 0.20
C ASN A 132 18.07 8.49 -1.10
N LYS A 133 18.28 9.71 -1.59
CA LYS A 133 19.04 10.00 -2.82
C LYS A 133 20.54 9.67 -2.71
N LEU A 134 21.07 9.70 -1.49
CA LEU A 134 22.51 9.63 -1.24
C LEU A 134 23.01 8.21 -1.01
N LYS A 135 22.17 7.18 -1.25
CA LYS A 135 22.43 5.79 -0.92
C LYS A 135 21.99 4.83 -2.02
#